data_AF-A0A9D8WD29-F1
#
_entry.id   AF-A0A9D8WD29-F1
#
_cell.length_a   1.000
_cell.length_b   1.000
_cell.length_c   1.000
_cell.angle_alpha   90.00
_cell.angle_beta   90.00
_cell.angle_gamma   90.00
#
_symmetry.space_group_name_H-M   'P 1'
#
loop_
_entity.id
_entity.type
_entity.pdbx_description
1 polymer ?
#
loop_
_entity_poly.entity_id
_entity_poly.type
_entity_poly.pdbx_seq_one_letter_code
_entity_poly.pdbx_strand_id
1 'polypeptide(L)' 'MWSIVVVLSGLLTGPEIHAVTEAGIFKTEKSCEAAIAEGVKTQLEGDAKKEYEGGYRKFVCVKAMGSDALKHLQ' A
#
# COMPACT_ATOMS: atom_id res chain seq x y z
N MET A 1 1.44 -9.31 11.18
CA MET A 1 0.80 -7.97 11.04
C MET A 1 0.98 -7.53 9.59
N TRP A 2 0.06 -6.75 9.07
CA TRP A 2 0.00 -6.32 7.67
C TRP A 2 -0.22 -4.81 7.61
N SER A 3 0.37 -4.15 6.63
CA SER A 3 0.23 -2.71 6.41
C SER A 3 -0.08 -2.46 4.95
N ILE A 4 -0.75 -1.34 4.66
CA ILE A 4 -0.98 -0.90 3.28
C ILE A 4 0.20 -0.03 2.85
N VAL A 5 0.74 -0.31 1.68
CA VAL A 5 1.63 0.61 0.96
C VAL A 5 1.00 0.98 -0.36
N VAL A 6 1.27 2.19 -0.82
CA VAL A 6 0.98 2.61 -2.18
C VAL A 6 2.27 2.54 -3.00
N VAL A 7 2.15 1.91 -4.17
CA VAL A 7 3.20 1.81 -5.17
C VAL A 7 2.82 2.75 -6.31
N LEU A 8 3.73 3.66 -6.64
CA LEU A 8 3.65 4.58 -7.77
C LEU A 8 4.74 4.21 -8.77
N SER A 9 4.38 3.97 -10.02
CA SER A 9 5.36 3.64 -11.07
C SER A 9 5.59 4.82 -11.98
N GLY A 10 6.72 5.51 -11.80
CA GLY A 10 7.18 6.57 -12.70
C GLY A 10 8.22 6.03 -13.68
N LEU A 11 8.09 6.36 -14.98
CA LEU A 11 9.04 5.90 -16.00
C LEU A 11 10.48 6.40 -15.76
N LEU A 12 10.63 7.62 -15.22
CA LEU A 12 11.93 8.27 -15.01
C LEU A 12 12.48 8.07 -13.58
N THR A 13 11.59 7.99 -12.58
CA THR A 13 11.95 7.87 -11.17
C THR A 13 11.97 6.41 -10.68
N GLY A 14 11.39 5.49 -11.46
CA GLY A 14 11.18 4.11 -11.06
C GLY A 14 9.98 3.94 -10.12
N PRO A 15 9.82 2.75 -9.52
CA PRO A 15 8.78 2.51 -8.52
C PRO A 15 9.08 3.21 -7.21
N GLU A 16 8.13 3.99 -6.73
CA GLU A 16 8.14 4.60 -5.40
C GLU A 16 7.14 3.88 -4.49
N ILE A 17 7.53 3.66 -3.24
CA ILE A 17 6.70 2.97 -2.25
C ILE A 17 6.50 3.88 -1.04
N HIS A 18 5.25 4.18 -0.73
CA HIS A 18 4.88 5.02 0.40
C HIS A 18 3.95 4.26 1.35
N ALA A 19 4.20 4.35 2.66
CA ALA A 19 3.33 3.72 3.66
C ALA A 19 2.02 4.50 3.82
N VAL A 20 0.89 3.81 3.83
CA VAL A 20 -0.43 4.40 4.10
C VAL A 20 -0.72 4.26 5.60
N THR A 21 -0.14 5.15 6.40
CA THR A 21 -0.14 5.05 7.87
C THR A 21 -1.52 5.31 8.50
N GLU A 22 -2.35 6.12 7.87
CA GLU A 22 -3.70 6.46 8.33
C GLU A 22 -4.64 5.25 8.38
N ALA A 23 -4.40 4.23 7.54
CA ALA A 23 -5.19 2.99 7.52
C ALA A 23 -4.86 2.05 8.69
N GLY A 24 -3.75 2.29 9.41
CA GLY A 24 -3.32 1.47 10.54
C GLY A 24 -2.72 0.11 10.13
N ILE A 25 -2.66 -0.79 11.12
CA ILE A 25 -2.05 -2.13 11.00
C ILE A 25 -3.12 -3.21 11.14
N PHE A 26 -3.06 -4.18 10.24
CA PHE A 26 -4.04 -5.26 10.12
C PHE A 26 -3.50 -6.58 10.66
N LYS A 27 -4.38 -7.39 11.26
CA LYS A 27 -4.00 -8.70 11.81
C LYS A 27 -3.83 -9.75 10.71
N THR A 28 -4.67 -9.71 9.67
CA THR A 28 -4.66 -10.67 8.55
C THR A 28 -4.53 -9.94 7.22
N GLU A 29 -3.98 -10.63 6.22
CA GLU A 29 -3.86 -10.12 4.85
C GLU A 29 -5.24 -9.76 4.28
N LYS A 30 -6.20 -10.67 4.41
CA LYS A 30 -7.59 -10.47 4.00
C LYS A 30 -8.22 -9.21 4.60
N SER A 31 -7.95 -8.89 5.87
CA SER A 31 -8.48 -7.67 6.49
C SER A 31 -7.83 -6.39 5.95
N CYS A 32 -6.55 -6.47 5.56
CA CYS A 32 -5.84 -5.38 4.90
C CYS A 32 -6.39 -5.16 3.47
N GLU A 33 -6.60 -6.23 2.70
CA GLU A 33 -7.13 -6.15 1.34
C GLU A 33 -8.55 -5.59 1.32
N ALA A 34 -9.38 -5.96 2.30
CA ALA A 34 -10.71 -5.41 2.46
C ALA A 34 -10.68 -3.88 2.70
N ALA A 35 -9.74 -3.40 3.53
CA ALA A 35 -9.57 -1.98 3.78
C ALA A 35 -9.10 -1.21 2.53
N ILE A 36 -8.22 -1.80 1.70
CA ILE A 36 -7.87 -1.23 0.39
C ILE A 36 -9.12 -1.10 -0.48
N ALA A 37 -9.90 -2.17 -0.61
CA ALA A 37 -11.08 -2.17 -1.47
C ALA A 37 -12.14 -1.15 -1.03
N GLU A 38 -12.27 -0.90 0.27
CA GLU A 38 -13.16 0.13 0.83
C GLU A 38 -12.60 1.54 0.59
N GLY A 39 -11.32 1.77 0.89
CA GLY A 39 -10.66 3.06 0.71
C GLY A 39 -10.62 3.52 -0.76
N VAL A 40 -10.27 2.62 -1.68
CA VAL A 40 -10.25 2.89 -3.13
C VAL A 40 -11.62 3.34 -3.64
N LYS A 41 -12.72 2.79 -3.11
CA LYS A 41 -14.08 3.16 -3.53
C LYS A 41 -14.54 4.52 -3.01
N THR A 42 -13.95 5.01 -1.93
CA THR A 42 -14.50 6.13 -1.14
C THR A 42 -13.60 7.35 -1.05
N GLN A 43 -12.29 7.20 -1.31
CA GLN A 43 -11.30 8.26 -1.02
C GLN A 43 -10.46 8.70 -2.23
N LEU A 44 -10.46 7.97 -3.34
CA LEU A 44 -9.69 8.35 -4.52
C LEU A 44 -10.48 9.32 -5.40
N GLU A 45 -9.96 10.54 -5.50
CA GLU A 45 -10.51 11.60 -6.34
C GLU A 45 -9.44 12.20 -7.25
N GLY A 46 -9.88 12.90 -8.30
CA GLY A 46 -9.00 13.64 -9.21
C GLY A 46 -7.91 12.77 -9.86
N ASP A 47 -6.66 13.24 -9.80
CA ASP A 47 -5.53 12.58 -10.47
C ASP A 47 -5.14 11.26 -9.79
N ALA A 48 -5.32 11.13 -8.47
CA ALA A 48 -5.06 9.87 -7.76
C ALA A 48 -5.99 8.74 -8.25
N LYS A 49 -7.24 9.07 -8.60
CA LYS A 49 -8.18 8.12 -9.19
C LYS A 49 -7.75 7.72 -10.60
N LYS A 50 -7.40 8.68 -11.46
CA LYS A 50 -6.92 8.41 -12.83
C LYS A 50 -5.65 7.55 -12.82
N GLU A 51 -4.72 7.81 -11.90
CA GLU A 51 -3.51 7.02 -11.75
C GLU A 51 -3.81 5.58 -11.33
N TYR A 52 -4.80 5.38 -10.45
CA TYR A 52 -5.21 4.06 -10.02
C TYR A 52 -5.89 3.27 -11.15
N GLU A 53 -6.81 3.91 -11.89
CA GLU A 53 -7.50 3.35 -13.05
C GLU A 53 -6.53 3.06 -14.20
N GLY A 54 -5.56 3.94 -14.44
CA GLY A 54 -4.49 3.79 -15.42
C GLY A 54 -3.39 2.79 -15.02
N GLY A 55 -3.42 2.28 -13.79
CA GLY A 55 -2.46 1.29 -13.28
C GLY A 55 -1.12 1.84 -12.83
N TYR A 56 -0.93 3.17 -12.80
CA TYR A 56 0.27 3.84 -12.32
C TYR A 56 0.35 3.89 -10.79
N ARG A 57 -0.80 3.79 -10.12
CA ARG A 57 -0.94 3.72 -8.66
C ARG A 57 -1.60 2.41 -8.27
N LYS A 58 -0.97 1.67 -7.33
CA LYS A 58 -1.55 0.46 -6.74
C LYS A 58 -1.39 0.47 -5.23
N PHE A 59 -2.42 0.00 -4.54
CA PHE A 59 -2.37 -0.25 -3.11
C PHE A 59 -2.17 -1.73 -2.90
N VAL A 60 -1.22 -2.11 -2.05
CA VAL A 60 -0.91 -3.50 -1.77
C VAL A 60 -0.72 -3.73 -0.28
N CYS A 61 -1.11 -4.92 0.16
CA CYS A 61 -0.88 -5.37 1.52
C CYS A 61 0.51 -5.99 1.61
N VAL A 62 1.33 -5.43 2.49
CA VAL A 62 2.66 -5.96 2.79
C VAL A 62 2.69 -6.47 4.22
N LYS A 63 3.33 -7.62 4.41
CA LYS A 63 3.55 -8.15 5.75
C LYS A 63 4.51 -7.23 6.48
N ALA A 64 4.04 -6.62 7.56
CA ALA A 64 4.89 -5.80 8.40
C ALA A 64 5.98 -6.68 9.01
N MET A 65 7.23 -6.27 8.82
CA MET A 65 8.37 -6.93 9.45
C MET A 65 8.24 -6.79 10.97
N GLY A 66 8.09 -7.92 11.66
CA GLY A 66 8.31 -7.98 13.09
C GLY A 66 9.81 -7.95 13.41
N SER A 67 10.15 -7.95 14.70
CA SER A 67 11.53 -7.98 15.23
C SER A 67 12.44 -9.06 14.61
N ASP A 68 11.88 -10.11 14.02
CA ASP A 68 12.65 -11.19 13.40
C ASP A 68 13.29 -10.83 12.05
N ALA A 69 12.73 -9.88 11.29
CA ALA A 69 13.35 -9.51 10.01
C ALA A 69 14.51 -8.52 10.17
N LEU A 70 14.56 -7.78 11.28
CA LEU A 70 15.72 -6.96 11.66
C LEU A 70 16.97 -7.82 11.94
N LYS A 71 16.81 -9.09 12.30
CA LYS A 71 17.95 -10.01 12.53
C LYS A 71 18.71 -10.37 11.25
N HIS A 72 18.11 -10.17 10.08
CA HIS A 72 18.76 -10.44 8.78
C HIS A 72 19.35 -9.20 8.13
N LEU A 73 19.24 -8.03 8.79
CA LEU A 73 19.80 -6.74 8.35
C LEU A 73 20.96 -6.27 9.24
N GLN A 74 21.36 -7.06 10.24
CA GLN A 74 22.56 -6.89 11.06
C GLN A 74 23.63 -7.90 10.63
#